data_AF-A0A7C7Z2M2-F1
#
_entry.id   AF-A0A7C7Z2M2-F1
#
_cell.length_a   1.000
_cell.length_b   1.000
_cell.length_c   1.000
_cell.angle_alpha   90.00
_cell.angle_beta   90.00
_cell.angle_gamma   90.00
#
_symmetry.space_group_name_H-M   'P 1'
#
loop_
_entity.id
_entity.type
_entity.pdbx_description
1 polymer ?
#
loop_
_entity_poly.entity_id
_entity_poly.type
_entity_poly.pdbx_seq_one_letter_code
_entity_poly.pdbx_strand_id
1 'polypeptide(L)'
;MANKKYDKGSCRELMHLFVRERPMLEGEIVELSEIRDWFEINYSDITVGAVVAHVAMMTVNGQKRYHHVDPGDGLDDLFYRVDRGKYRLYVLGVDEEPPARN
;
A
#
# COMPACT_ATOMS: atom_id res chain seq x y z
N MET A 1 -20.14 19.96 3.53
CA MET A 1 -18.91 19.15 3.35
C MET A 1 -19.25 18.06 2.36
N ALA A 2 -18.68 18.10 1.15
CA ALA A 2 -19.08 17.23 0.06
C ALA A 2 -18.54 15.81 0.29
N ASN A 3 -19.42 14.89 0.70
CA ASN A 3 -19.18 13.45 0.59
C ASN A 3 -19.06 13.10 -0.90
N LYS A 4 -17.85 13.14 -1.43
CA LYS A 4 -17.57 12.73 -2.81
C LYS A 4 -17.67 11.20 -2.86
N LYS A 5 -18.90 10.70 -3.04
CA LYS A 5 -19.21 9.35 -3.51
C LYS A 5 -18.67 9.20 -4.94
N TYR A 6 -17.37 8.99 -5.08
CA TYR A 6 -16.89 8.21 -6.22
C TYR A 6 -17.19 6.75 -5.92
N ASP A 7 -17.53 5.98 -6.95
CA ASP A 7 -17.60 4.52 -6.89
C ASP A 7 -16.35 4.03 -6.18
N LYS A 8 -16.49 3.37 -5.02
CA LYS A 8 -15.36 3.11 -4.13
C LYS A 8 -14.43 2.13 -4.83
N GLY A 9 -13.29 2.63 -5.30
CA GLY A 9 -12.19 1.76 -5.70
C GLY A 9 -11.90 0.77 -4.56
N SER A 10 -11.46 -0.42 -4.93
CA SER A 10 -10.93 -1.43 -4.00
C SER A 10 -9.87 -0.83 -3.07
N CYS A 11 -9.66 -1.43 -1.90
CA CYS A 11 -8.62 -0.97 -0.97
C CYS A 11 -7.24 -0.89 -1.66
N ARG A 12 -6.96 -1.79 -2.60
CA ARG A 12 -5.80 -1.75 -3.50
C ARG A 12 -5.71 -0.45 -4.31
N GLU A 13 -6.78 -0.04 -5.00
CA GLU A 13 -6.83 1.21 -5.76
C GLU A 13 -6.71 2.44 -4.86
N LEU A 14 -7.28 2.38 -3.65
CA LEU A 14 -7.17 3.44 -2.66
C LEU A 14 -5.75 3.57 -2.10
N MET A 15 -4.96 2.49 -2.02
CA MET A 15 -3.54 2.57 -1.65
C MET A 15 -2.71 3.33 -2.70
N HIS A 16 -2.97 3.09 -3.99
CA HIS A 16 -2.36 3.86 -5.07
C HIS A 16 -2.80 5.33 -5.04
N LEU A 17 -4.07 5.57 -4.74
CA LEU A 17 -4.58 6.93 -4.56
C LEU A 17 -3.88 7.65 -3.41
N PHE A 18 -3.69 6.98 -2.27
CA PHE A 18 -2.95 7.51 -1.13
C PHE A 18 -1.54 7.96 -1.54
N VAL A 19 -0.78 7.11 -2.23
CA VAL A 19 0.58 7.44 -2.69
C VAL A 19 0.56 8.61 -3.69
N ARG A 20 -0.47 8.71 -4.52
CA ARG A 20 -0.62 9.82 -5.47
C ARG A 20 -0.97 11.14 -4.80
N GLU A 21 -1.80 11.11 -3.76
CA GLU A 21 -2.26 12.32 -3.04
C GLU A 21 -1.30 12.78 -1.94
N ARG A 22 -0.48 11.86 -1.41
CA ARG A 22 0.66 12.15 -0.55
C ARG A 22 1.94 12.00 -1.38
N PRO A 23 2.36 13.01 -2.16
CA PRO A 23 3.60 12.93 -2.91
C PRO A 23 4.76 12.73 -1.93
N MET A 24 5.28 11.50 -1.90
CA MET A 24 6.43 11.11 -1.09
C MET A 24 7.70 11.50 -1.84
N LEU A 25 8.66 12.11 -1.14
CA LEU A 25 10.01 12.23 -1.68
C LEU A 25 10.61 10.84 -1.87
N GLU A 26 11.54 10.71 -2.80
CA GLU A 26 12.25 9.45 -3.01
C GLU A 26 12.95 9.02 -1.72
N GLY A 27 12.68 7.77 -1.29
CA GLY A 27 13.21 7.25 -0.03
C GLY A 27 12.51 7.74 1.24
N GLU A 28 11.48 8.59 1.13
CA GLU A 28 10.70 9.04 2.29
C GLU A 28 9.99 7.86 2.96
N ILE A 29 9.98 7.89 4.29
CA ILE A 29 9.34 6.88 5.12
C ILE A 29 7.90 7.30 5.42
N VAL A 30 6.97 6.37 5.22
CA VAL A 30 5.59 6.44 5.68
C VAL A 30 5.37 5.41 6.79
N GLU A 31 4.72 5.83 7.87
CA GLU A 31 4.33 4.93 8.95
C GLU A 31 2.95 4.28 8.67
N LEU A 32 2.76 3.06 9.16
CA LEU A 32 1.47 2.36 9.06
C LEU A 32 0.33 3.15 9.72
N SER A 33 0.63 3.88 10.79
CA SER A 33 -0.27 4.84 11.44
C SER A 33 -0.74 5.90 10.44
N GLU A 34 0.16 6.54 9.72
CA GLU A 34 -0.19 7.59 8.75
C GLU A 34 -1.08 7.07 7.63
N ILE A 35 -0.80 5.87 7.11
CA ILE A 35 -1.65 5.22 6.11
C ILE A 35 -3.05 4.99 6.68
N ARG A 36 -3.14 4.44 7.91
CA ARG A 36 -4.42 4.18 8.58
C ARG A 36 -5.20 5.47 8.82
N ASP A 37 -4.55 6.51 9.30
CA ASP A 37 -5.17 7.79 9.61
C ASP A 37 -5.73 8.44 8.33
N TRP A 38 -5.00 8.36 7.22
CA TRP A 38 -5.50 8.81 5.93
C TRP A 38 -6.75 8.03 5.48
N PHE A 39 -6.76 6.70 5.65
CA PHE A 39 -7.95 5.89 5.35
C PHE A 39 -9.12 6.22 6.28
N GLU A 40 -8.88 6.45 7.57
CA GLU A 40 -9.94 6.82 8.52
C GLU A 40 -10.59 8.17 8.17
N ILE A 41 -9.77 9.14 7.74
CA ILE A 41 -10.24 10.48 7.34
C ILE A 41 -11.02 10.44 6.01
N ASN A 42 -10.55 9.69 5.02
CA ASN A 42 -11.07 9.75 3.66
C ASN A 42 -12.08 8.64 3.33
N TYR A 43 -11.96 7.48 4.00
CA TYR A 43 -12.67 6.22 3.67
C TYR A 43 -13.01 5.43 4.95
N SER A 44 -13.78 6.03 5.85
CA SER A 44 -14.09 5.49 7.18
C SER A 44 -14.82 4.13 7.21
N ASP A 45 -15.34 3.66 6.08
CA ASP A 45 -15.94 2.33 5.93
C ASP A 45 -14.91 1.22 5.67
N ILE A 46 -13.68 1.56 5.26
CA ILE A 46 -12.60 0.60 5.11
C ILE A 46 -12.04 0.31 6.49
N THR A 47 -12.19 -0.94 6.93
CA THR A 47 -11.70 -1.34 8.26
C THR A 47 -10.18 -1.23 8.35
N VAL A 48 -9.68 -0.88 9.55
CA VAL A 48 -8.23 -0.88 9.84
C VAL A 48 -7.58 -2.23 9.50
N GLY A 49 -8.27 -3.34 9.76
CA GLY A 49 -7.77 -4.67 9.42
C GLY A 49 -7.55 -4.86 7.92
N ALA A 50 -8.47 -4.35 7.09
CA ALA A 50 -8.32 -4.38 5.63
C ALA A 50 -7.14 -3.52 5.16
N VAL A 51 -6.96 -2.32 5.71
CA VAL A 51 -5.82 -1.44 5.42
C VAL A 51 -4.50 -2.16 5.74
N VAL A 52 -4.36 -2.69 6.96
CA VAL A 52 -3.15 -3.39 7.41
C VAL A 52 -2.88 -4.64 6.55
N ALA A 53 -3.93 -5.38 6.17
CA ALA A 53 -3.79 -6.53 5.29
C ALA A 53 -3.27 -6.11 3.91
N HIS A 54 -3.84 -5.07 3.30
CA HIS A 54 -3.41 -4.58 1.99
C HIS A 54 -2.01 -3.98 2.02
N VAL A 55 -1.63 -3.21 3.04
CA VAL A 55 -0.22 -2.77 3.18
C VAL A 55 0.72 -3.98 3.17
N ALA A 56 0.39 -5.03 3.93
CA ALA A 56 1.23 -6.22 4.00
C ALA A 56 1.25 -7.03 2.69
N MET A 57 0.13 -7.11 1.95
CA MET A 57 0.08 -7.74 0.62
C MET A 57 0.79 -6.91 -0.45
N MET A 58 0.81 -5.59 -0.28
CA MET A 58 1.44 -4.65 -1.23
C MET A 58 2.89 -4.29 -0.84
N THR A 59 3.47 -5.01 0.13
CA THR A 59 4.87 -4.83 0.56
C THR A 59 5.75 -5.89 -0.09
N VAL A 60 6.64 -5.50 -1.00
CA VAL A 60 7.47 -6.41 -1.83
C VAL A 60 8.32 -7.37 -1.01
N ASN A 61 9.05 -6.87 -0.02
CA ASN A 61 9.88 -7.70 0.88
C ASN A 61 9.12 -8.30 2.07
N GLY A 62 7.79 -8.29 2.02
CA GLY A 62 6.93 -8.82 3.08
C GLY A 62 6.71 -10.33 2.96
N GLN A 63 6.77 -11.07 4.07
CA GLN A 63 6.53 -12.53 4.06
C GLN A 63 5.16 -12.92 3.47
N LYS A 64 4.15 -12.05 3.58
CA LYS A 64 2.83 -12.30 2.98
C LYS A 64 2.87 -12.41 1.46
N ARG A 65 3.88 -11.83 0.78
CA ARG A 65 4.03 -11.93 -0.68
C ARG A 65 4.27 -13.35 -1.17
N TYR A 66 4.86 -14.22 -0.35
CA TYR A 66 5.08 -15.63 -0.72
C TYR A 66 3.80 -16.47 -0.74
N HIS A 67 2.74 -15.98 -0.08
CA HIS A 67 1.46 -16.69 0.03
C HIS A 67 0.32 -15.94 -0.67
N HIS A 68 0.61 -14.76 -1.23
CA HIS A 68 -0.34 -13.93 -1.93
C HIS A 68 -0.18 -14.12 -3.44
N VAL A 69 -1.28 -14.39 -4.14
CA VAL A 69 -1.28 -14.49 -5.60
C VAL A 69 -1.31 -13.07 -6.16
N ASP A 70 -0.18 -12.62 -6.72
CA ASP A 70 -0.09 -11.37 -7.46
C ASP A 70 -0.75 -11.55 -8.84
N PRO A 71 -1.72 -10.70 -9.24
CA PRO A 71 -2.35 -10.75 -10.56
C PRO A 71 -1.38 -10.62 -11.74
N GLY A 72 -0.13 -10.20 -11.48
CA GLY A 72 0.92 -10.07 -12.47
C GLY A 72 0.93 -8.73 -13.20
N ASP A 73 0.08 -7.79 -12.77
CA ASP A 73 0.05 -6.42 -13.28
C ASP A 73 1.05 -5.49 -12.56
N GLY A 74 1.72 -5.97 -11.50
CA GLY A 74 2.70 -5.21 -10.72
C GLY A 74 2.08 -4.15 -9.80
N LEU A 75 0.75 -4.04 -9.75
CA LEU A 75 0.10 -3.04 -8.90
C LEU A 75 0.18 -3.40 -7.41
N ASP A 76 0.53 -4.63 -7.04
CA ASP A 76 0.81 -4.97 -5.65
C ASP A 76 2.24 -4.62 -5.24
N ASP A 77 3.11 -4.23 -6.17
CA ASP A 77 4.51 -3.90 -5.90
C ASP A 77 4.66 -2.41 -5.52
N LEU A 78 3.99 -2.01 -4.43
CA LEU A 78 3.87 -0.59 -4.05
C LEU A 78 4.83 -0.16 -2.94
N PHE A 79 4.93 -0.96 -1.88
CA PHE A 79 5.70 -0.62 -0.68
C PHE A 79 6.94 -1.51 -0.53
N TYR A 80 7.96 -0.94 0.10
CA TYR A 80 9.12 -1.66 0.62
C TYR A 80 9.24 -1.39 2.12
N ARG A 81 9.30 -2.45 2.94
CA ARG A 81 9.42 -2.30 4.39
C ARG A 81 10.86 -2.04 4.78
N VAL A 82 11.09 -0.96 5.53
CA VAL A 82 12.42 -0.59 6.05
C VAL A 82 12.56 -0.90 7.54
N ASP A 83 11.46 -0.90 8.29
CA ASP A 83 11.39 -1.27 9.71
C ASP A 83 9.95 -1.66 10.10
N ARG A 84 9.72 -2.12 11.32
CA ARG A 84 8.40 -2.46 11.83
C ARG A 84 7.44 -1.27 11.72
N GLY A 85 6.45 -1.39 10.85
CA GLY A 85 5.44 -0.37 10.63
C GLY A 85 5.95 0.83 9.83
N LYS A 86 7.15 0.78 9.25
CA LYS A 86 7.74 1.84 8.44
C LYS A 86 8.02 1.32 7.04
N TYR A 87 7.55 2.07 6.06
CA TYR A 87 7.59 1.70 4.66
C TYR A 87 8.10 2.87 3.83
N ARG A 88 8.60 2.59 2.64
CA ARG A 88 8.79 3.58 1.57
C ARG A 88 8.21 3.02 0.29
N LEU A 89 8.21 3.81 -0.78
CA LEU A 89 7.87 3.30 -2.11
C LEU A 89 8.92 2.29 -2.58
N TYR A 90 8.44 1.23 -3.21
CA TYR A 90 9.27 0.26 -3.90
C TYR A 90 9.93 0.90 -5.14
N VAL A 91 11.21 0.63 -5.34
CA VAL A 91 11.99 1.15 -6.47
C VAL A 91 12.53 -0.01 -7.30
N LEU A 92 11.92 -0.21 -8.48
CA LEU A 92 12.33 -1.26 -9.41
C LEU A 92 13.79 -1.08 -9.85
N GLY A 93 14.58 -2.16 -9.76
CA GLY A 93 16.00 -2.18 -10.13
C GLY A 93 16.96 -1.68 -9.04
N VAL A 94 16.43 -1.16 -7.93
CA VAL A 94 17.21 -0.82 -6.71
C VAL A 94 16.90 -1.81 -5.59
N ASP A 95 15.61 -2.11 -5.41
CA ASP A 95 15.13 -3.05 -4.39
C ASP A 95 15.15 -4.50 -4.86
N GLU A 96 15.07 -5.42 -3.90
CA GLU A 96 14.88 -6.85 -4.16
C GLU A 96 13.64 -7.07 -5.03
N GLU A 97 13.78 -7.92 -6.04
CA GLU A 97 12.65 -8.26 -6.91
C GLU A 97 11.54 -8.96 -6.11
N PRO A 98 10.26 -8.73 -6.47
CA PRO A 98 9.16 -9.45 -5.86
C PRO A 98 9.32 -10.97 -6.05
N PRO A 99 8.86 -11.78 -5.10
CA PRO A 99 8.91 -13.23 -5.25
C PRO A 99 8.17 -13.66 -6.52
N ALA A 100 8.67 -14.70 -7.17
CA ALA A 100 8.14 -15.20 -8.44
C ALA A 100 6.62 -15.39 -8.35
N ARG A 101 5.92 -14.86 -9.36
CA ARG A 101 4.47 -14.95 -9.49
C ARG A 101 4.10 -16.41 -9.75
N ASN A 102 3.44 -17.05 -8.77
CA ASN A 102 2.92 -18.42 -8.91
C ASN A 102 1.65 -18.47 -9.77
#